data_AF-A0AA90TMQ3-F1
#
_entry.id   AF-A0AA90TMQ3-F1
#
_cell.length_a   1.000
_cell.length_b   1.000
_cell.length_c   1.000
_cell.angle_alpha   90.00
_cell.angle_beta   90.00
_cell.angle_gamma   90.00
#
_symmetry.space_group_name_H-M   'P 1'
#
loop_
_entity.id
_entity.type
_entity.pdbx_description
1 polymer ?
#
loop_
_entity_poly.entity_id
_entity_poly.type
_entity_poly.pdbx_seq_one_letter_code
_entity_poly.pdbx_strand_id
1 'polypeptide(L)'
;MAKTAWKVIQGVPPSVPMLNARLALIAAGHMTAVKAYVDTMPGIDGEQARAYLEYAQNVRRDHWLVEGIRQVLELAHADIDALFLTAAAIA
;
A
#
# COMPACT_ATOMS: atom_id res chain seq x y z
N MET A 1 -18.47 -9.79 -13.45
CA MET A 1 -17.01 -9.71 -13.26
C MET A 1 -16.73 -9.97 -11.79
N ALA A 2 -16.15 -11.12 -11.46
CA ALA A 2 -15.88 -11.48 -10.07
C ALA A 2 -14.81 -10.52 -9.53
N LYS A 3 -15.19 -9.64 -8.59
CA LYS A 3 -14.23 -8.97 -7.72
C LYS A 3 -13.49 -10.10 -7.01
N THR A 4 -12.24 -10.35 -7.37
CA THR A 4 -11.37 -11.27 -6.62
C THR A 4 -11.31 -10.73 -5.20
N ALA A 5 -12.17 -11.26 -4.34
CA ALA A 5 -12.29 -10.84 -2.97
C ALA A 5 -10.97 -11.19 -2.31
N TRP A 6 -10.18 -10.16 -2.04
CA TRP A 6 -8.96 -10.26 -1.27
C TRP A 6 -9.23 -11.09 -0.01
N LYS A 7 -8.51 -12.22 0.14
CA LYS A 7 -8.71 -13.13 1.27
C LYS A 7 -8.31 -12.41 2.56
N VAL A 8 -9.24 -12.30 3.52
CA VAL A 8 -8.89 -11.88 4.88
C VAL A 8 -7.94 -12.92 5.46
N ILE A 9 -6.67 -12.56 5.59
CA ILE A 9 -5.64 -13.43 6.19
C ILE A 9 -5.58 -13.10 7.68
N GLN A 10 -5.86 -14.09 8.52
CA GLN A 10 -5.77 -13.99 9.97
C GLN A 10 -4.33 -13.61 10.35
N GLY A 11 -4.16 -12.57 11.18
CA GLY A 11 -2.86 -12.11 11.65
C GLY A 11 -2.25 -10.94 10.87
N VAL A 12 -2.74 -10.63 9.65
CA VAL A 12 -2.30 -9.41 8.94
C VAL A 12 -3.17 -8.23 9.37
N PRO A 13 -2.60 -7.15 9.93
CA PRO A 13 -3.38 -6.01 10.38
C PRO A 13 -4.16 -5.38 9.21
N PRO A 14 -5.43 -4.99 9.41
CA PRO A 14 -6.25 -4.38 8.37
C PRO A 14 -5.78 -2.96 8.01
N SER A 15 -5.03 -2.32 8.91
CA SER A 15 -4.41 -1.03 8.68
C SER A 15 -3.15 -0.87 9.53
N VAL A 16 -2.22 -0.04 9.05
CA VAL A 16 -0.98 0.32 9.77
C VAL A 16 -0.76 1.83 9.71
N PRO A 17 -0.01 2.44 10.65
CA PRO A 17 0.36 3.85 10.56
C PRO A 17 1.05 4.17 9.23
N MET A 18 0.71 5.32 8.63
CA MET A 18 1.26 5.72 7.33
C MET A 18 2.79 5.83 7.35
N LEU A 19 3.35 6.34 8.45
CA LEU A 19 4.80 6.40 8.64
C LEU A 19 5.42 4.98 8.57
N ASN A 20 4.84 4.01 9.27
CA ASN A 20 5.36 2.66 9.31
C ASN A 20 5.25 1.95 7.95
N ALA A 21 4.15 2.16 7.22
CA ALA A 21 4.03 1.65 5.85
C ALA A 21 5.13 2.21 4.93
N ARG A 22 5.40 3.52 5.02
CA ARG A 22 6.49 4.17 4.27
C ARG A 22 7.85 3.59 4.65
N LEU A 23 8.12 3.39 5.94
CA LEU A 23 9.36 2.79 6.41
C LEU A 23 9.54 1.35 5.93
N ALA A 24 8.48 0.54 5.93
CA ALA A 24 8.52 -0.82 5.38
C ALA A 24 8.81 -0.83 3.87
N LEU A 25 8.18 0.08 3.10
CA LEU A 25 8.46 0.24 1.67
C LEU A 25 9.88 0.74 1.39
N ILE A 26 10.43 1.61 2.24
CA ILE A 26 11.82 2.07 2.15
C ILE A 26 12.77 0.91 2.41
N ALA A 27 12.55 0.15 3.48
CA ALA A 27 13.38 -1.00 3.84
C ALA A 27 13.36 -2.10 2.76
N ALA A 28 12.22 -2.28 2.09
CA ALA A 28 12.06 -3.21 0.97
C ALA A 28 12.58 -2.67 -0.38
N GLY A 29 13.03 -1.40 -0.44
CA GLY A 29 13.51 -0.79 -1.68
C GLY A 29 12.42 -0.43 -2.70
N HIS A 30 11.14 -0.47 -2.31
CA HIS A 30 10.00 -0.23 -3.20
C HIS A 30 9.55 1.23 -3.27
N MET A 31 9.94 2.08 -2.32
CA MET A 31 9.39 3.44 -2.19
C MET A 31 9.60 4.31 -3.44
N THR A 32 10.73 4.15 -4.16
CA THR A 32 11.01 4.90 -5.39
C THR A 32 9.97 4.58 -6.48
N ALA A 33 9.65 3.30 -6.68
CA ALA A 33 8.66 2.88 -7.66
C ALA A 33 7.24 3.32 -7.26
N VAL A 34 6.90 3.26 -5.98
CA VAL A 34 5.61 3.76 -5.46
C VAL A 34 5.44 5.25 -5.72
N LYS A 35 6.48 6.06 -5.47
CA LYS A 35 6.44 7.50 -5.74
C LYS A 35 6.26 7.77 -7.24
N ALA A 36 7.05 7.11 -8.09
CA ALA A 36 6.93 7.26 -9.54
C ALA A 36 5.52 6.91 -10.04
N TYR A 37 4.96 5.80 -9.57
CA TYR A 37 3.60 5.37 -9.91
C TYR A 37 2.56 6.46 -9.61
N VAL A 38 2.56 6.98 -8.38
CA VAL A 38 1.58 8.00 -7.94
C VAL A 38 1.79 9.35 -8.64
N ASP A 39 3.04 9.73 -8.92
CA ASP A 39 3.35 10.97 -9.65
C ASP A 39 2.84 10.91 -11.10
N THR A 40 2.83 9.73 -11.73
CA THR A 40 2.32 9.55 -13.10
C THR A 40 0.81 9.43 -13.21
N MET A 41 0.06 9.33 -12.11
CA MET A 41 -1.39 9.19 -12.16
C MET A 41 -2.08 10.49 -12.61
N PRO A 42 -2.88 10.45 -13.69
CA PRO A 42 -3.62 11.61 -14.18
C PRO A 42 -4.95 11.82 -13.43
N GLY A 43 -5.49 13.04 -13.54
CA GLY A 43 -6.86 13.35 -13.12
C GLY A 43 -7.15 13.15 -11.63
N ILE A 44 -8.44 12.96 -11.32
CA ILE A 44 -8.97 12.88 -9.96
C ILE A 44 -8.35 11.72 -9.17
N ASP A 45 -8.13 10.56 -9.79
CA ASP A 45 -7.55 9.40 -9.12
C ASP A 45 -6.13 9.70 -8.64
N GLY A 46 -5.33 10.41 -9.44
CA GLY A 46 -4.00 10.85 -9.04
C GLY A 46 -4.01 11.87 -7.90
N GLU A 47 -4.95 12.83 -7.94
CA GLU A 47 -5.14 13.79 -6.84
C GLU A 47 -5.51 13.07 -5.53
N GLN A 48 -6.43 12.10 -5.59
CA GLN A 48 -6.82 11.29 -4.45
C GLN A 48 -5.66 10.42 -3.93
N ALA A 49 -4.87 9.79 -4.81
CA ALA A 49 -3.72 8.99 -4.42
C ALA A 49 -2.67 9.83 -3.69
N ARG A 50 -2.34 11.01 -4.23
CA ARG A 50 -1.39 11.94 -3.61
C ARG A 50 -1.89 12.43 -2.26
N ALA A 51 -3.14 12.89 -2.18
CA ALA A 51 -3.74 13.31 -0.92
C ALA A 51 -3.81 12.19 0.12
N TYR A 52 -4.13 10.96 -0.29
CA TYR A 52 -4.13 9.80 0.59
C TYR A 52 -2.75 9.54 1.17
N LEU A 53 -1.70 9.51 0.34
CA LEU A 53 -0.34 9.30 0.83
C LEU A 53 0.13 10.44 1.73
N GLU A 54 -0.24 11.68 1.42
CA GLU A 54 0.21 12.86 2.15
C GLU A 54 -0.49 13.02 3.51
N TYR A 55 -1.81 12.80 3.56
CA TYR A 55 -2.62 13.20 4.72
C TYR A 55 -3.24 12.05 5.50
N ALA A 56 -3.31 10.83 4.96
CA ALA A 56 -3.91 9.74 5.72
C ALA A 56 -3.01 9.33 6.90
N GLN A 57 -3.62 9.18 8.07
CA GLN A 57 -2.92 8.73 9.28
C GLN A 57 -2.54 7.25 9.20
N ASN A 58 -3.35 6.45 8.51
CA ASN A 58 -3.17 5.01 8.38
C ASN A 58 -3.33 4.56 6.93
N VAL A 59 -2.52 3.59 6.53
CA VAL A 59 -2.73 2.83 5.30
C VAL A 59 -3.67 1.68 5.61
N ARG A 60 -4.79 1.58 4.88
CA ARG A 60 -5.71 0.45 4.95
C ARG A 60 -5.34 -0.58 3.90
N ARG A 61 -5.27 -1.85 4.29
CA ARG A 61 -4.91 -2.98 3.41
C ARG A 61 -5.88 -3.17 2.26
N ASP A 62 -7.14 -2.82 2.47
CA ASP A 62 -8.21 -2.89 1.46
C ASP A 62 -8.40 -1.57 0.68
N HIS A 63 -7.51 -0.58 0.86
CA HIS A 63 -7.56 0.65 0.08
C HIS A 63 -7.18 0.39 -1.38
N TRP A 64 -7.91 0.97 -2.33
CA TRP A 64 -7.70 0.73 -3.77
C TRP A 64 -6.26 1.00 -4.23
N LEU A 65 -5.61 2.02 -3.64
CA LEU A 65 -4.23 2.38 -3.97
C LEU A 65 -3.23 1.26 -3.63
N VAL A 66 -3.50 0.45 -2.60
CA VAL A 66 -2.63 -0.68 -2.21
C VAL A 66 -2.61 -1.73 -3.31
N GLU A 67 -3.76 -2.02 -3.94
CA GLU A 67 -3.82 -2.95 -5.07
C GLU A 67 -3.10 -2.39 -6.30
N GLY A 68 -3.23 -1.08 -6.58
CA GLY A 68 -2.46 -0.44 -7.64
C GLY A 68 -0.94 -0.51 -7.40
N ILE A 69 -0.51 -0.28 -6.15
CA ILE A 69 0.89 -0.42 -5.75
C ILE A 69 1.37 -1.87 -5.90
N ARG A 70 0.55 -2.86 -5.51
CA ARG A 70 0.90 -4.27 -5.71
C ARG A 70 1.17 -4.57 -7.19
N GLN A 71 0.29 -4.10 -8.07
CA GLN A 71 0.39 -4.34 -9.50
C GLN A 71 1.63 -3.67 -10.11
N VAL A 72 1.93 -2.41 -9.78
CA VAL A 72 3.10 -1.71 -10.34
C VAL A 72 4.43 -2.29 -9.83
N LEU A 73 4.44 -2.85 -8.62
CA LEU A 73 5.60 -3.54 -8.06
C LEU A 73 5.69 -5.01 -8.47
N GLU A 74 4.73 -5.52 -9.24
CA GLU A 74 4.62 -6.92 -9.66
C GLU A 74 4.64 -7.92 -8.48
N LEU A 75 4.14 -7.49 -7.32
CA LEU A 75 4.16 -8.27 -6.09
C LEU A 75 2.99 -9.26 -6.00
N ALA A 76 3.21 -10.40 -5.35
CA ALA A 76 2.12 -11.26 -4.94
C ALA A 76 1.35 -10.61 -3.77
N HIS A 77 0.09 -11.02 -3.57
CA HIS A 77 -0.68 -10.55 -2.41
C HIS A 77 0.02 -10.90 -1.07
N ALA A 78 0.76 -12.01 -1.02
CA ALA A 78 1.53 -12.41 0.15
C ALA A 78 2.71 -11.47 0.46
N ASP A 79 3.29 -10.81 -0.55
CA ASP A 79 4.37 -9.85 -0.34
C ASP A 79 3.82 -8.53 0.22
N ILE A 80 2.62 -8.12 -0.19
CA ILE A 80 1.89 -7.02 0.43
C ILE A 80 1.57 -7.34 1.90
N ASP A 81 1.17 -8.59 2.18
CA ASP A 81 0.95 -9.04 3.56
C ASP A 81 2.21 -8.94 4.41
N ALA A 82 3.35 -9.36 3.85
CA ALA A 82 4.64 -9.20 4.50
C ALA A 82 4.95 -7.72 4.80
N LEU A 83 4.70 -6.79 3.86
CA LEU A 83 4.89 -5.36 4.07
C LEU A 83 4.00 -4.81 5.21
N PHE A 84 2.74 -5.24 5.30
CA PHE A 84 1.84 -4.86 6.40
C PHE A 84 2.30 -5.42 7.74
N LEU A 85 2.77 -6.67 7.78
CA LEU A 85 3.32 -7.29 8.98
C LEU A 85 4.61 -6.58 9.42
N THR A 86 5.51 -6.25 8.49
CA THR A 86 6.73 -5.48 8.77
C THR A 86 6.39 -4.09 9.31
N ALA A 87 5.45 -3.38 8.70
CA ALA A 87 5.02 -2.06 9.17
C ALA A 87 4.40 -2.12 10.57
N ALA A 88 3.61 -3.15 10.88
CA ALA A 88 3.02 -3.33 12.20
C ALA A 88 4.04 -3.65 13.31
N ALA A 89 5.21 -4.18 12.94
CA ALA A 89 6.29 -4.47 13.89
C ALA A 89 7.17 -3.25 14.22
N ILE A 90 6.98 -2.13 13.53
CA ILE A 90 7.71 -0.88 13.80
C ILE A 90 7.05 -0.18 14.99
N ALA A 91 7.80 -0.01 16.09
CA ALA A 91 7.35 0.61 17.34
C ALA A 91 7.11 2.12 17.23
#